data_AF-A0A378QLC9-F1
#
_entry.id   AF-A0A378QLC9-F1
#
_cell.length_a   1.000
_cell.length_b   1.000
_cell.length_c   1.000
_cell.angle_alpha   90.00
_cell.angle_beta   90.00
_cell.angle_gamma   90.00
#
_symmetry.space_group_name_H-M   'P 1'
#
loop_
_entity.id
_entity.type
_entity.pdbx_description
1 polymer ?
#
loop_
_entity_poly.entity_id
_entity_poly.type
_entity_poly.pdbx_seq_one_letter_code
_entity_poly.pdbx_strand_id
1 'polypeptide(L)'
;MNKRDLRGAYHKADFDYKMSNIFIFEYTVIVPIIVGLFFKSWYAGIWSFLILIVIAPIKIVGLFLAVVFTIMWVFVGWSIGYSIDGLHARILGALISFVIGFGVHASALAYLLDFLGSD
;
A
#
# COMPACT_ATOMS: atom_id res chain seq x y z
N MET A 1 5.37 -32.74 -2.87
CA MET A 1 5.30 -31.60 -1.95
C MET A 1 4.86 -32.11 -0.58
N ASN A 2 5.56 -31.78 0.51
CA ASN A 2 5.19 -32.25 1.86
C ASN A 2 4.02 -31.41 2.41
N LYS A 3 3.23 -31.95 3.35
CA LYS A 3 2.11 -31.24 4.00
C LYS A 3 2.53 -29.91 4.63
N ARG A 4 3.77 -29.83 5.13
CA ARG A 4 4.35 -28.59 5.69
C ARG A 4 4.53 -27.52 4.63
N ASP A 5 5.08 -27.89 3.47
CA ASP A 5 5.31 -26.97 2.35
C ASP A 5 3.97 -26.46 1.80
N LEU A 6 2.98 -27.35 1.70
CA LEU A 6 1.64 -27.03 1.21
C LEU A 6 0.90 -26.07 2.14
N ARG A 7 1.03 -26.28 3.45
CA ARG A 7 0.52 -25.35 4.46
C ARG A 7 1.24 -24.00 4.40
N GLY A 8 2.56 -24.00 4.22
CA GLY A 8 3.35 -22.77 4.09
C GLY A 8 2.93 -21.93 2.88
N ALA A 9 2.80 -22.56 1.71
CA ALA A 9 2.35 -21.91 0.48
C ALA A 9 0.94 -21.33 0.62
N TYR A 10 0.02 -22.07 1.26
CA TYR A 10 -1.34 -21.58 1.53
C TYR A 10 -1.34 -20.34 2.42
N HIS A 11 -0.60 -20.35 3.53
CA HIS A 11 -0.50 -19.19 4.43
C HIS A 11 0.13 -17.97 3.74
N LYS A 12 1.13 -18.20 2.88
CA LYS A 12 1.77 -17.15 2.10
C LYS A 12 0.77 -16.50 1.13
N ALA A 13 0.04 -17.30 0.36
CA ALA A 13 -0.96 -16.80 -0.58
C ALA A 13 -2.12 -16.05 0.12
N ASP A 14 -2.62 -16.57 1.25
CA ASP A 14 -3.66 -15.89 2.05
C ASP A 14 -3.15 -14.56 2.64
N PHE A 15 -1.90 -14.51 3.10
CA PHE A 15 -1.27 -13.29 3.58
C PHE A 15 -1.12 -12.26 2.46
N ASP A 16 -0.55 -12.66 1.32
CA ASP A 16 -0.33 -11.78 0.17
C ASP A 16 -1.67 -11.23 -0.38
N TYR A 17 -2.73 -12.04 -0.40
CA TYR A 17 -4.10 -11.60 -0.72
C TYR A 17 -4.61 -10.52 0.25
N LYS A 18 -4.46 -10.74 1.57
CA LYS A 18 -4.86 -9.75 2.58
C LYS A 18 -4.10 -8.44 2.44
N MET A 19 -2.79 -8.52 2.21
CA MET A 19 -1.96 -7.33 1.98
C MET A 19 -2.36 -6.61 0.69
N SER A 20 -2.70 -7.34 -0.38
CA SER A 20 -3.23 -6.76 -1.61
C SER A 20 -4.52 -5.98 -1.35
N ASN A 21 -5.46 -6.51 -0.57
CA ASN A 21 -6.69 -5.80 -0.24
C ASN A 21 -6.45 -4.53 0.57
N ILE A 22 -5.49 -4.55 1.51
CA ILE A 22 -5.07 -3.35 2.25
C ILE A 22 -4.51 -2.30 1.28
N PHE A 23 -3.59 -2.70 0.40
CA PHE A 23 -2.99 -1.80 -0.58
C PHE A 23 -4.04 -1.21 -1.55
N ILE A 24 -4.97 -2.04 -2.04
CA ILE A 24 -6.10 -1.59 -2.86
C ILE A 24 -6.93 -0.55 -2.10
N PHE A 25 -7.25 -0.81 -0.83
CA PHE A 25 -7.97 0.14 0.01
C PHE A 25 -7.23 1.47 0.16
N GLU A 26 -5.91 1.46 0.38
CA GLU A 26 -5.12 2.68 0.52
C GLU A 26 -5.27 3.61 -0.68
N TYR A 27 -5.04 3.12 -1.90
CA TYR A 27 -5.13 3.99 -3.06
C TYR A 27 -6.56 4.20 -3.56
N THR A 28 -7.49 3.25 -3.40
CA THR A 28 -8.87 3.46 -3.86
C THR A 28 -9.68 4.30 -2.88
N VAL A 29 -9.37 4.33 -1.58
CA VAL A 29 -10.19 5.09 -0.61
C VAL A 29 -9.46 6.31 -0.12
N ILE A 30 -8.20 6.18 0.32
CA ILE A 30 -7.48 7.29 0.96
C ILE A 30 -7.15 8.38 -0.05
N VAL A 31 -6.66 8.04 -1.24
CA VAL A 31 -6.31 9.06 -2.27
C VAL A 31 -7.52 9.86 -2.71
N PRO A 32 -8.68 9.26 -3.05
CA PRO A 32 -9.86 10.05 -3.41
C PRO A 32 -10.36 10.99 -2.32
N ILE A 33 -10.25 10.58 -1.05
CA ILE A 33 -10.57 11.45 0.08
C ILE A 33 -9.60 12.63 0.12
N ILE A 34 -8.29 12.38 0.01
CA ILE A 34 -7.26 13.44 -0.01
C ILE A 34 -7.49 14.39 -1.18
N VAL A 35 -7.72 13.87 -2.40
CA VAL A 35 -7.97 14.67 -3.60
C VAL A 35 -9.22 15.51 -3.45
N GLY A 36 -10.32 14.93 -2.98
CA GLY A 36 -11.58 15.62 -2.75
C GLY A 36 -11.45 16.76 -1.73
N LEU A 37 -10.72 16.52 -0.63
CA LEU A 37 -10.45 17.55 0.38
C LEU A 37 -9.52 18.64 -0.13
N PHE A 38 -8.45 18.28 -0.86
CA PHE A 38 -7.47 19.23 -1.41
C PHE A 38 -8.12 20.20 -2.38
N PHE A 39 -8.93 19.70 -3.32
CA PHE A 39 -9.68 20.54 -4.27
C PHE A 39 -11.00 21.08 -3.71
N LYS A 40 -11.34 20.76 -2.46
CA LYS A 40 -12.62 21.09 -1.81
C LYS A 40 -13.82 20.73 -2.69
N SER A 41 -13.73 19.60 -3.41
CA SER A 41 -14.69 19.18 -4.43
C SER A 41 -14.98 17.68 -4.32
N TRP A 42 -16.22 17.35 -4.03
CA TRP A 42 -16.67 15.96 -3.95
C TRP A 42 -16.62 15.25 -5.31
N TYR A 43 -16.85 15.99 -6.41
CA TYR A 43 -16.68 15.47 -7.76
C TYR A 43 -15.22 15.07 -8.05
N ALA A 44 -14.24 15.86 -7.60
CA ALA A 44 -12.83 15.52 -7.77
C ALA A 44 -12.46 14.22 -7.04
N GLY A 45 -13.01 14.02 -5.84
CA GLY A 45 -12.90 12.77 -5.11
C GLY A 45 -13.49 11.60 -5.90
N ILE A 46 -14.75 11.68 -6.33
CA ILE A 46 -15.40 10.59 -7.07
C ILE A 46 -14.68 10.26 -8.38
N TRP A 47 -14.29 11.25 -9.17
CA TRP A 47 -13.59 11.01 -10.44
C TRP A 47 -12.24 10.35 -10.21
N SER A 48 -11.48 10.78 -9.19
CA SER A 48 -10.22 10.12 -8.84
C SER A 48 -10.42 8.67 -8.39
N PHE A 49 -11.48 8.37 -7.62
CA PHE A 49 -11.85 7.01 -7.24
C PHE A 49 -12.11 6.12 -8.45
N LEU A 50 -12.95 6.59 -9.38
CA LEU A 50 -13.30 5.85 -10.59
C LEU A 50 -12.07 5.59 -11.48
N ILE A 51 -11.22 6.61 -11.67
CA ILE A 51 -9.98 6.47 -12.44
C ILE A 51 -9.08 5.41 -11.78
N LEU A 52 -8.88 5.50 -10.46
CA LEU A 52 -7.97 4.60 -9.73
C LEU A 52 -8.42 3.14 -9.77
N ILE A 53 -9.74 2.86 -9.72
CA ILE A 53 -10.25 1.50 -9.90
C ILE A 53 -9.96 0.96 -11.31
N VAL A 54 -10.10 1.79 -12.34
CA VAL A 54 -9.90 1.36 -13.73
C VAL A 54 -8.42 1.11 -14.03
N ILE A 55 -7.52 1.94 -13.49
CA ILE A 55 -6.07 1.82 -13.75
C ILE A 55 -5.34 0.90 -12.77
N ALA A 56 -5.97 0.54 -11.65
CA ALA A 56 -5.44 -0.38 -10.64
C ALA A 56 -4.87 -1.70 -11.20
N PRO A 57 -5.51 -2.36 -12.18
CA PRO A 57 -5.01 -3.63 -12.71
C PRO A 57 -3.72 -3.48 -13.53
N ILE A 58 -3.33 -2.24 -13.88
CA ILE A 58 -2.13 -2.00 -14.67
C ILE A 58 -0.90 -2.14 -13.78
N LYS A 59 -0.09 -3.19 -14.02
CA LYS A 59 1.10 -3.55 -13.22
C LYS A 59 2.04 -2.37 -12.93
N ILE A 60 2.33 -1.55 -13.94
CA ILE A 60 3.24 -0.39 -13.79
C ILE A 60 2.67 0.65 -12.82
N VAL A 61 1.35 0.84 -12.82
CA VAL A 61 0.66 1.76 -11.91
C VAL A 61 0.70 1.20 -10.50
N GLY A 62 0.41 -0.09 -10.32
CA GLY A 62 0.52 -0.76 -9.01
C GLY A 62 1.92 -0.62 -8.40
N LEU A 63 2.97 -0.88 -9.19
CA LEU A 63 4.36 -0.70 -8.76
C LEU A 63 4.67 0.75 -8.38
N PHE A 64 4.28 1.70 -9.24
CA PHE A 64 4.48 3.12 -8.97
C PHE A 64 3.79 3.55 -7.67
N LEU A 65 2.52 3.17 -7.49
CA LEU A 65 1.77 3.49 -6.28
C LEU A 65 2.42 2.86 -5.05
N ALA A 66 2.83 1.58 -5.10
CA ALA A 66 3.50 0.91 -3.99
C ALA A 66 4.75 1.66 -3.51
N VAL A 67 5.57 2.17 -4.43
CA VAL A 67 6.74 2.99 -4.08
C VAL A 67 6.31 4.31 -3.43
N VAL A 68 5.35 5.01 -4.02
CA VAL A 68 4.85 6.30 -3.51
C VAL A 68 4.26 6.13 -2.11
N PHE A 69 3.39 5.16 -1.89
CA PHE A 69 2.78 4.90 -0.58
C PHE A 69 3.81 4.46 0.46
N THR A 70 4.81 3.66 0.08
CA THR A 70 5.90 3.30 1.00
C THR A 70 6.59 4.56 1.51
N ILE A 71 6.95 5.48 0.60
CA ILE A 71 7.59 6.75 0.94
C ILE A 71 6.66 7.62 1.79
N MET A 72 5.36 7.70 1.46
CA MET A 72 4.38 8.43 2.25
C MET A 72 4.31 7.90 3.69
N TRP A 73 4.29 6.59 3.89
CA TRP A 73 4.30 5.99 5.22
C TRP A 73 5.59 6.30 6.00
N VAL A 74 6.74 6.44 5.34
CA VAL A 74 7.97 6.94 5.98
C VAL A 74 7.76 8.35 6.54
N PHE A 75 7.14 9.24 5.77
CA PHE A 75 6.83 10.59 6.25
C PHE A 75 5.82 10.60 7.41
N VAL A 76 4.84 9.70 7.38
CA VAL A 76 3.89 9.52 8.49
C VAL A 76 4.63 9.04 9.74
N GLY A 77 5.46 8.01 9.64
CA GLY A 77 6.28 7.49 10.74
C GLY A 77 7.22 8.54 11.32
N TRP A 78 7.87 9.34 10.46
CA TRP A 78 8.68 10.47 10.87
C TRP A 78 7.86 11.51 11.67
N SER A 79 6.67 11.84 11.18
CA SER A 79 5.79 12.85 11.80
C SER A 79 5.26 12.39 13.16
N ILE A 80 4.92 11.10 13.30
CA ILE A 80 4.56 10.49 14.58
C ILE A 80 5.75 10.55 15.53
N GLY A 81 6.94 10.11 15.08
CA GLY A 81 8.16 10.16 15.90
C GLY A 81 8.51 11.57 16.36
N TYR A 82 8.28 12.58 15.52
CA TYR A 82 8.44 13.99 15.91
C TYR A 82 7.48 14.41 17.01
N SER A 83 6.24 13.92 16.97
CA SER A 83 5.19 14.34 17.91
C SER A 83 5.40 13.74 19.30
N ILE A 84 6.20 12.68 19.41
CA ILE A 84 6.49 11.98 20.66
C ILE A 84 7.71 12.60 21.37
N ASP A 85 8.81 12.82 20.65
CA ASP A 85 10.07 13.26 21.25
C ASP A 85 10.95 14.04 20.24
N GLY A 86 12.17 13.55 19.94
CA GLY A 86 13.17 14.27 19.16
C GLY A 86 13.65 13.52 17.91
N LEU A 87 14.86 13.84 17.46
CA LEU A 87 15.45 13.32 16.21
C LEU A 87 15.52 11.79 16.18
N HIS A 88 15.86 11.15 17.29
CA HIS A 88 15.97 9.69 17.35
C HIS A 88 14.61 9.00 17.16
N ALA A 89 13.56 9.51 17.80
CA ALA A 89 12.21 9.00 17.64
C ALA A 89 11.70 9.17 16.20
N ARG A 90 12.02 10.29 15.54
CA ARG A 90 11.72 10.53 14.12
C ARG A 90 12.37 9.49 13.19
N ILE A 91 13.67 9.24 13.37
CA ILE A 91 14.42 8.26 12.58
C ILE A 91 13.84 6.86 12.80
N LEU A 92 13.61 6.48 14.06
CA LEU A 92 13.05 5.18 14.40
C LEU A 92 11.65 4.99 13.80
N GLY A 93 10.78 6.00 13.93
CA GLY A 93 9.43 5.98 13.36
C GLY A 93 9.45 5.84 11.84
N ALA A 94 10.32 6.60 11.16
CA ALA A 94 10.51 6.50 9.71
C ALA A 94 10.99 5.11 9.28
N LEU A 95 11.95 4.51 9.98
CA LEU A 95 12.47 3.17 9.68
C LEU A 95 11.42 2.09 9.91
N ILE A 96 10.68 2.13 11.01
CA ILE A 96 9.63 1.16 11.30
C ILE A 96 8.53 1.24 10.24
N SER A 97 8.06 2.45 9.92
CA SER A 97 7.04 2.65 8.88
C SER A 97 7.53 2.24 7.50
N PHE A 98 8.82 2.46 7.17
CA PHE A 98 9.41 1.97 5.93
C PHE A 98 9.35 0.44 5.85
N VAL A 99 9.83 -0.26 6.87
CA VAL A 99 9.91 -1.74 6.87
C VAL A 99 8.52 -2.35 6.80
N ILE A 100 7.57 -1.83 7.59
CA ILE A 100 6.18 -2.30 7.57
C ILE A 100 5.54 -2.01 6.22
N GLY A 101 5.59 -0.75 5.75
CA GLY A 101 4.98 -0.33 4.49
C GLY A 101 5.56 -1.09 3.30
N PHE A 102 6.89 -1.24 3.25
CA PHE A 102 7.55 -2.04 2.21
C PHE A 102 7.10 -3.51 2.25
N GLY A 103 7.02 -4.13 3.43
CA GLY A 103 6.57 -5.52 3.56
C GLY A 103 5.13 -5.73 3.08
N VAL A 104 4.22 -4.81 3.43
CA VAL A 104 2.82 -4.82 2.97
C VAL A 104 2.76 -4.66 1.45
N HIS A 105 3.42 -3.64 0.90
CA HIS A 105 3.36 -3.35 -0.53
C HIS A 105 4.06 -4.40 -1.39
N ALA A 106 5.18 -4.96 -0.94
CA ALA A 106 5.87 -6.04 -1.65
C ALA A 106 5.00 -7.31 -1.71
N SER A 107 4.32 -7.64 -0.61
CA SER A 107 3.41 -8.78 -0.54
C SER A 107 2.15 -8.56 -1.40
N ALA A 108 1.61 -7.35 -1.39
CA ALA A 108 0.51 -6.95 -2.27
C ALA A 108 0.90 -7.05 -3.75
N LEU A 109 2.08 -6.53 -4.13
CA LEU A 109 2.58 -6.60 -5.50
C LEU A 109 2.81 -8.03 -5.97
N ALA A 110 3.35 -8.90 -5.10
CA ALA A 110 3.51 -10.32 -5.44
C ALA A 110 2.16 -10.95 -5.82
N TYR A 111 1.12 -10.71 -5.01
CA TYR A 111 -0.24 -11.16 -5.33
C TYR A 111 -0.77 -10.59 -6.65
N LEU A 112 -0.64 -9.28 -6.87
CA LEU A 112 -1.12 -8.64 -8.11
C LEU A 112 -0.38 -9.15 -9.35
N LEU A 113 0.92 -9.39 -9.25
CA LEU A 113 1.73 -9.91 -10.36
C LEU A 113 1.41 -11.37 -10.66
N ASP A 114 1.24 -12.20 -9.64
CA ASP A 114 0.96 -13.63 -9.78
C ASP A 114 -0.46 -13.92 -10.29
N PHE A 115 -1.45 -13.09 -9.93
CA PHE A 115 -2.86 -13.38 -10.23
C PHE A 115 -3.52 -12.44 -11.24
N LEU A 116 -3.07 -11.18 -11.38
CA LEU A 116 -3.59 -10.25 -12.40
C LEU A 116 -2.65 -10.14 -13.61
N GLY A 117 -1.46 -10.72 -13.51
CA GLY A 117 -0.58 -10.88 -14.65
C GLY A 117 -0.97 -12.06 -15.51
N SER A 118 -1.65 -11.83 -16.62
CA SER A 118 -1.54 -12.76 -17.75
C SER A 118 -0.10 -12.70 -18.28
N ASP A 119 0.47 -13.88 -18.55
CA ASP A 119 1.59 -14.02 -19.48
C ASP A 119 1.23 -13.44 -20.86
#